data_AF-A0A0S2DPR9-F1
#
_entry.id   AF-A0A0S2DPR9-F1
#
_cell.length_a   1.000
_cell.length_b   1.000
_cell.length_c   1.000
_cell.angle_alpha   90.00
_cell.angle_beta   90.00
_cell.angle_gamma   90.00
#
_symmetry.space_group_name_H-M   'P 1'
#
loop_
_entity.id
_entity.type
_entity.pdbx_description
1 polymer ?
#
loop_
_entity_poly.entity_id
_entity_poly.type
_entity_poly.pdbx_seq_one_letter_code
_entity_poly.pdbx_strand_id
1 'polypeptide(L)'
;MNHDGRHDFDFLHGHWQVRNERLRERLAGSDDWEIFHATQTCEPVLGGLGNVDAFLSEWRRDGGEDTFQGMTLRLFDLQRGRWNIWWAGSHDGVLEPPVSGGFADGVGVFEGELEHHGRPVRARFVWSAIGANTAHWHQQFSIDGGASWETNWHMWLRRRDAGGRLPHEDAVIELRRYTLKPGRRDELIELFERELIEPQEAVGMHVIGQFRELDESDRYTWVRGFPGHAARVEALHGFYGGPTWKRHRDAANATMIDSDDVRLLKPARPRSALPAAQRERAPVGASADADGIVCIGVCELDAPAQAGFLERFERDFAPLLEPAGLSLLGVYVSDDTANGFPRLPVREGEPALVWFCGCADAQAPRRLAETPQWRAAVADALRAGLRRAPQLLRLAPTARSELRG
;
A
#
# COMPACT_ATOMS: atom_id res chain seq x y z
N MET A 1 -30.19 18.22 1.22
CA MET A 1 -29.59 19.37 1.92
C MET A 1 -28.59 19.99 0.96
N ASN A 2 -28.60 21.31 0.78
CA ASN A 2 -27.59 21.97 -0.08
C ASN A 2 -26.21 21.77 0.54
N HIS A 3 -25.27 21.29 -0.27
CA HIS A 3 -23.87 21.17 0.11
C HIS A 3 -23.25 22.58 0.09
N ASP A 4 -23.12 23.23 1.25
CA ASP A 4 -22.61 24.61 1.34
C ASP A 4 -21.09 24.70 1.58
N GLY A 5 -20.40 23.55 1.56
CA GLY A 5 -18.93 23.45 1.62
C GLY A 5 -18.33 23.38 3.03
N ARG A 6 -19.11 23.61 4.09
CA ARG A 6 -18.59 23.65 5.47
C ARG A 6 -18.10 22.29 6.00
N HIS A 7 -18.43 21.20 5.31
CA HIS A 7 -18.05 19.82 5.68
C HIS A 7 -17.01 19.23 4.71
N ASP A 8 -16.49 20.03 3.78
CA ASP A 8 -15.58 19.54 2.73
C ASP A 8 -14.28 18.93 3.28
N PHE A 9 -13.84 19.34 4.47
CA PHE A 9 -12.65 18.77 5.12
C PHE A 9 -12.95 17.63 6.10
N ASP A 10 -14.21 17.22 6.26
CA ASP A 10 -14.58 16.21 7.27
C ASP A 10 -13.89 14.86 7.00
N PHE A 11 -13.51 14.59 5.75
CA PHE A 11 -12.72 13.41 5.39
C PHE A 11 -11.41 13.34 6.18
N LEU A 12 -10.80 14.50 6.51
CA LEU A 12 -9.46 14.59 7.10
C LEU A 12 -9.46 14.27 8.61
N HIS A 13 -10.62 14.26 9.28
CA HIS A 13 -10.68 13.99 10.73
C HIS A 13 -10.08 12.63 11.10
N GLY A 14 -9.39 12.57 12.24
CA GLY A 14 -8.76 11.35 12.77
C GLY A 14 -7.25 11.29 12.52
N HIS A 15 -6.71 10.07 12.48
CA HIS A 15 -5.28 9.81 12.47
C HIS A 15 -4.81 9.35 11.09
N TRP A 16 -3.64 9.83 10.68
CA TRP A 16 -3.06 9.58 9.38
C TRP A 16 -1.57 9.30 9.49
N GLN A 17 -1.09 8.42 8.63
CA GLN A 17 0.31 8.38 8.23
C GLN A 17 0.46 9.23 6.97
N VAL A 18 1.52 10.03 6.92
CA VAL A 18 1.79 10.94 5.82
C VAL A 18 3.18 10.65 5.26
N ARG A 19 3.25 10.30 3.98
CA ARG A 19 4.51 10.28 3.24
C ARG A 19 4.70 11.62 2.55
N ASN A 20 5.88 12.19 2.69
CA ASN A 20 6.26 13.46 2.09
C ASN A 20 7.29 13.21 1.00
N GLU A 21 7.09 13.85 -0.15
CA GLU A 21 8.16 14.12 -1.11
C GLU A 21 8.29 15.63 -1.22
N ARG A 22 9.45 16.19 -0.86
CA ARG A 22 9.70 17.64 -0.89
C ARG A 22 10.93 17.92 -1.73
N LEU A 23 10.89 18.93 -2.58
CA LEU A 23 12.10 19.40 -3.25
C LEU A 23 13.07 19.96 -2.19
N ARG A 24 14.34 19.54 -2.26
CA ARG A 24 15.40 20.09 -1.40
C ARG A 24 15.61 21.59 -1.68
N GLU A 25 15.67 21.92 -2.96
CA GLU A 25 15.76 23.30 -3.45
C GLU A 25 14.54 23.61 -4.32
N ARG A 26 13.81 24.69 -3.99
CA ARG A 26 12.59 25.12 -4.69
C ARG A 26 12.92 26.30 -5.59
N LEU A 27 12.21 26.42 -6.71
CA LEU A 27 12.36 27.48 -7.70
C LEU A 27 13.77 27.57 -8.29
N ALA A 28 14.49 26.45 -8.30
CA ALA A 28 15.86 26.30 -8.80
C ALA A 28 15.95 25.37 -10.02
N GLY A 29 14.82 24.85 -10.51
CA GLY A 29 14.80 23.82 -11.56
C GLY A 29 15.33 22.46 -11.08
N SER A 30 15.29 22.22 -9.77
CA SER A 30 15.77 20.99 -9.13
C SER A 30 14.81 19.82 -9.37
N ASP A 31 15.37 18.63 -9.48
CA ASP A 31 14.65 17.35 -9.43
C ASP A 31 15.10 16.48 -8.24
N ASP A 32 15.80 17.08 -7.25
CA ASP A 32 16.23 16.41 -6.03
C ASP A 32 15.14 16.45 -4.95
N TRP A 33 14.40 15.35 -4.88
CA TRP A 33 13.33 15.13 -3.90
C TRP A 33 13.86 14.41 -2.67
N GLU A 34 13.72 15.03 -1.50
CA GLU A 34 13.84 14.32 -0.25
C GLU A 34 12.52 13.66 0.15
N ILE A 35 12.63 12.51 0.79
CA ILE A 35 11.48 11.71 1.24
C ILE A 35 11.55 11.62 2.75
N PHE A 36 10.42 11.88 3.40
CA PHE A 36 10.30 11.68 4.84
C PHE A 36 8.86 11.33 5.24
N HIS A 37 8.70 10.81 6.46
CA HIS A 37 7.44 10.33 6.98
C HIS A 37 6.98 11.15 8.17
N ALA A 38 5.66 11.28 8.31
CA ALA A 38 5.03 11.96 9.42
C ALA A 38 3.76 11.23 9.85
N THR A 39 3.26 11.57 11.03
CA THR A 39 1.88 11.30 11.43
C THR A 39 1.12 12.62 11.46
N GLN A 40 -0.19 12.54 11.19
CA GLN A 40 -1.09 13.68 11.30
C GLN A 40 -2.34 13.28 12.06
N THR A 41 -2.72 14.08 13.06
CA THR A 41 -3.99 13.94 13.77
C THR A 41 -4.81 15.19 13.53
N CYS A 42 -6.02 15.06 12.98
CA CYS A 42 -6.91 16.17 12.67
C CYS A 42 -8.20 16.09 13.49
N GLU A 43 -8.56 17.20 14.14
CA GLU A 43 -9.74 17.31 14.98
C GLU A 43 -10.65 18.47 14.52
N PRO A 44 -11.97 18.26 14.45
CA PRO A 44 -12.91 19.34 14.20
C PRO A 44 -12.95 20.32 15.37
N VAL A 45 -13.10 21.60 15.07
CA VAL A 45 -13.27 22.68 16.06
C VAL A 45 -14.48 23.54 15.73
N LEU A 46 -14.87 24.40 16.68
CA LEU A 46 -15.94 25.40 16.48
C LEU A 46 -17.27 24.80 15.97
N GLY A 47 -17.63 23.60 16.44
CA GLY A 47 -18.87 22.94 16.03
C GLY A 47 -18.89 22.53 14.55
N GLY A 48 -17.73 22.26 13.94
CA GLY A 48 -17.59 21.86 12.54
C GLY A 48 -17.31 23.01 11.58
N LEU A 49 -17.14 24.24 12.06
CA LEU A 49 -16.73 25.39 11.23
C LEU A 49 -15.21 25.48 11.01
N GLY A 50 -14.45 24.56 11.58
CA GLY A 50 -13.02 24.50 11.41
C GLY A 50 -12.44 23.13 11.77
N ASN A 51 -11.16 22.94 11.50
CA ASN A 51 -10.37 21.86 12.05
C ASN A 51 -8.95 22.33 12.37
N VAL A 52 -8.29 21.61 13.26
CA VAL A 52 -6.86 21.73 13.53
C VAL A 52 -6.21 20.38 13.27
N ASP A 53 -5.03 20.36 12.67
CA ASP A 53 -4.19 19.16 12.67
C ASP A 53 -2.81 19.41 13.24
N ALA A 54 -2.28 18.39 13.91
CA ALA A 54 -0.90 18.30 14.34
C ALA A 54 -0.16 17.36 13.39
N PHE A 55 0.96 17.81 12.83
CA PHE A 55 1.85 17.08 11.93
C PHE A 55 3.17 16.82 12.65
N LEU A 56 3.55 15.56 12.81
CA LEU A 56 4.74 15.16 13.57
C LEU A 56 5.65 14.30 12.70
N SER A 57 6.92 14.68 12.56
CA SER A 57 7.89 13.94 11.77
C SER A 57 9.21 13.79 12.52
N GLU A 58 9.90 12.66 12.33
CA GLU A 58 11.29 12.50 12.77
C GLU A 58 12.29 13.24 11.85
N TRP A 59 11.82 13.72 10.69
CA TRP A 59 12.61 14.53 9.79
C TRP A 59 13.07 15.81 10.48
N ARG A 60 14.32 16.20 10.19
CA ARG A 60 14.91 17.44 10.67
C ARG A 60 15.14 18.34 9.49
N ARG A 61 14.84 19.62 9.67
CA ARG A 61 15.17 20.64 8.68
C ARG A 61 16.69 20.78 8.62
N ASP A 62 17.24 21.09 7.45
CA ASP A 62 18.68 21.31 7.30
C ASP A 62 19.19 22.35 8.30
N GLY A 63 20.22 21.98 9.07
CA GLY A 63 20.78 22.80 10.14
C GLY A 63 19.97 22.86 11.44
N GLY A 64 18.86 22.12 11.56
CA GLY A 64 18.04 22.02 12.77
C GLY A 64 18.45 20.86 13.68
N GLU A 65 18.42 21.08 14.99
CA GLU A 65 18.69 20.04 16.00
C GLU A 65 17.44 19.21 16.34
N ASP A 66 16.27 19.84 16.28
CA ASP A 66 14.99 19.24 16.67
C ASP A 66 14.23 18.60 15.49
N THR A 67 13.39 17.62 15.83
CA THR A 67 12.44 17.00 14.90
C THR A 67 11.37 18.00 14.49
N PHE A 68 10.92 17.88 13.24
CA PHE A 68 9.97 18.80 12.66
C PHE A 68 8.54 18.53 13.15
N GLN A 69 7.91 19.57 13.66
CA GLN A 69 6.49 19.56 13.99
C GLN A 69 5.80 20.71 13.25
N GLY A 70 4.57 20.47 12.84
CA GLY A 70 3.73 21.46 12.19
C GLY A 70 2.30 21.39 12.70
N MET A 71 1.56 22.47 12.44
CA MET A 71 0.15 22.55 12.74
C MET A 71 -0.57 23.25 11.60
N THR A 72 -1.71 22.71 11.19
CA THR A 72 -2.63 23.44 10.30
C THR A 72 -3.87 23.88 11.07
N LEU A 73 -4.27 25.14 10.92
CA LEU A 73 -5.59 25.63 11.29
C LEU A 73 -6.40 25.85 10.00
N ARG A 74 -7.61 25.30 9.92
CA ARG A 74 -8.55 25.57 8.82
C ARG A 74 -9.85 26.12 9.37
N LEU A 75 -10.33 27.23 8.80
CA LEU A 75 -11.60 27.85 9.18
C LEU A 75 -12.45 28.14 7.96
N PHE A 76 -13.75 27.86 8.06
CA PHE A 76 -14.74 28.16 7.05
C PHE A 76 -15.31 29.57 7.23
N ASP A 77 -15.13 30.44 6.24
CA ASP A 77 -15.75 31.77 6.18
C ASP A 77 -17.20 31.62 5.68
N LEU A 78 -18.15 31.71 6.61
CA LEU A 78 -19.58 31.62 6.33
C LEU A 78 -20.09 32.69 5.36
N GLN A 79 -19.48 33.88 5.35
CA GLN A 79 -19.90 34.98 4.48
C GLN A 79 -19.44 34.75 3.04
N ARG A 80 -18.22 34.22 2.87
CA ARG A 80 -17.62 33.98 1.54
C ARG A 80 -17.87 32.58 1.01
N GLY A 81 -18.30 31.64 1.84
CA GLY A 81 -18.46 30.23 1.47
C GLY A 81 -17.14 29.57 1.09
N ARG A 82 -16.05 29.91 1.79
CA ARG A 82 -14.69 29.46 1.45
C ARG A 82 -13.91 29.06 2.70
N TRP A 83 -12.97 28.14 2.54
CA TRP A 83 -12.02 27.80 3.59
C TRP A 83 -10.77 28.66 3.49
N ASN A 84 -10.20 28.96 4.66
CA ASN A 84 -8.87 29.53 4.83
C ASN A 84 -8.00 28.52 5.58
N ILE A 85 -6.74 28.39 5.18
CA ILE A 85 -5.78 27.42 5.71
C ILE A 85 -4.53 28.18 6.15
N TRP A 86 -4.19 28.08 7.43
CA TRP A 86 -2.96 28.62 8.01
C TRP A 86 -2.04 27.47 8.45
N TRP A 87 -0.76 27.59 8.14
CA TRP A 87 0.28 26.67 8.59
C TRP A 87 1.14 27.34 9.67
N ALA A 88 1.60 26.56 10.65
CA ALA A 88 2.66 26.94 11.56
C ALA A 88 3.65 25.78 11.70
N GLY A 89 4.95 26.10 11.84
CA GLY A 89 6.00 25.10 12.05
C GLY A 89 6.77 25.32 13.35
N SER A 90 7.39 24.28 13.89
CA SER A 90 8.22 24.35 15.10
C SER A 90 9.49 25.18 14.97
N HIS A 91 9.84 25.60 13.75
CA HIS A 91 11.02 26.40 13.48
C HIS A 91 10.88 27.88 13.86
N ASP A 92 9.66 28.41 13.94
CA ASP A 92 9.38 29.79 14.35
C ASP A 92 8.11 29.97 15.19
N GLY A 93 7.19 29.00 15.17
CA GLY A 93 5.93 29.05 15.92
C GLY A 93 4.93 30.09 15.42
N VAL A 94 5.05 30.54 14.17
CA VAL A 94 4.21 31.61 13.60
C VAL A 94 3.18 31.04 12.63
N LEU A 95 1.94 31.54 12.71
CA LEU A 95 0.94 31.27 11.66
C LEU A 95 1.29 32.08 10.41
N GLU A 96 1.67 31.37 9.35
CA GLU A 96 1.92 31.95 8.03
C GLU A 96 0.65 32.58 7.43
N PRO A 97 0.76 33.52 6.48
CA PRO A 97 -0.39 34.04 5.74
C PRO A 97 -1.24 32.89 5.16
N PRO A 98 -2.58 33.02 5.15
CA PRO A 98 -3.42 31.92 4.72
C PRO A 98 -3.44 31.75 3.21
N VAL A 99 -3.71 30.53 2.78
CA VAL A 99 -4.31 30.27 1.47
C VAL A 99 -5.83 30.11 1.60
N SER A 100 -6.58 30.56 0.60
CA SER A 100 -8.04 30.55 0.61
C SER A 100 -8.61 29.82 -0.59
N GLY A 101 -9.74 29.13 -0.45
CA GLY A 101 -10.24 28.25 -1.51
C GLY A 101 -11.49 27.46 -1.15
N GLY A 102 -11.73 26.39 -1.89
CA GLY A 102 -12.86 25.49 -1.71
C GLY A 102 -12.73 24.24 -2.57
N PHE A 103 -13.72 23.37 -2.49
CA PHE A 103 -13.76 22.14 -3.26
C PHE A 103 -14.73 22.24 -4.43
N ALA A 104 -14.36 21.61 -5.54
CA ALA A 104 -15.21 21.36 -6.68
C ALA A 104 -14.85 19.99 -7.26
N ASP A 105 -15.86 19.15 -7.54
CA ASP A 105 -15.69 17.83 -8.16
C ASP A 105 -14.66 16.92 -7.46
N GLY A 106 -14.62 16.97 -6.11
CA GLY A 106 -13.70 16.17 -5.29
C GLY A 106 -12.26 16.69 -5.25
N VAL A 107 -11.99 17.85 -5.84
CA VAL A 107 -10.68 18.51 -5.82
C VAL A 107 -10.77 19.82 -5.04
N GLY A 108 -9.91 19.99 -4.04
CA GLY A 108 -9.79 21.22 -3.27
C GLY A 108 -8.65 22.08 -3.79
N VAL A 109 -8.88 23.35 -4.12
CA VAL A 109 -7.82 24.28 -4.56
C VAL A 109 -7.83 25.52 -3.70
N PHE A 110 -6.67 25.85 -3.12
CA PHE A 110 -6.49 26.98 -2.22
C PHE A 110 -5.27 27.78 -2.65
N GLU A 111 -5.44 29.10 -2.80
CA GLU A 111 -4.37 29.99 -3.25
C GLU A 111 -4.18 31.16 -2.28
N GLY A 112 -2.94 31.62 -2.16
CA GLY A 112 -2.56 32.76 -1.33
C GLY A 112 -1.15 33.25 -1.66
N GLU A 113 -0.72 34.31 -0.98
CA GLU A 113 0.65 34.83 -1.07
C GLU A 113 1.43 34.38 0.16
N LEU A 114 2.55 33.68 -0.08
CA LEU A 114 3.49 33.24 0.95
C LEU A 114 4.87 33.87 0.71
N GLU A 115 5.81 33.60 1.59
CA GLU A 115 7.21 33.99 1.44
C GLU A 115 8.12 32.77 1.22
N HIS A 116 9.06 32.87 0.30
CA HIS A 116 10.15 31.93 0.14
C HIS A 116 11.50 32.66 0.10
N HIS A 117 12.35 32.45 1.11
CA HIS A 117 13.64 33.12 1.27
C HIS A 117 13.56 34.65 1.15
N GLY A 118 12.63 35.30 1.87
CA GLY A 118 12.47 36.76 1.82
C GLY A 118 11.78 37.29 0.57
N ARG A 119 11.27 36.42 -0.32
CA ARG A 119 10.60 36.82 -1.56
C ARG A 119 9.15 36.39 -1.57
N PRO A 120 8.20 37.28 -1.92
CA PRO A 120 6.81 36.89 -2.12
C PRO A 120 6.68 35.85 -3.24
N VAL A 121 5.89 34.82 -2.99
CA VAL A 121 5.53 33.78 -3.96
C VAL A 121 4.02 33.53 -3.91
N ARG A 122 3.40 33.24 -5.05
CA ARG A 122 2.04 32.69 -5.04
C ARG A 122 2.12 31.21 -4.68
N ALA A 123 1.34 30.80 -3.70
CA ALA A 123 1.22 29.40 -3.30
C ALA A 123 -0.13 28.85 -3.72
N ARG A 124 -0.13 27.58 -4.15
CA ARG A 124 -1.34 26.79 -4.39
C ARG A 124 -1.25 25.48 -3.66
N PHE A 125 -2.26 25.19 -2.85
CA PHE A 125 -2.47 23.90 -2.22
C PHE A 125 -3.59 23.17 -2.95
N VAL A 126 -3.36 21.92 -3.31
CA VAL A 126 -4.32 21.11 -4.05
C VAL A 126 -4.56 19.80 -3.30
N TRP A 127 -5.82 19.55 -2.95
CA TRP A 127 -6.30 18.29 -2.40
C TRP A 127 -6.98 17.47 -3.50
N SER A 128 -6.66 16.19 -3.58
CA SER A 128 -7.14 15.26 -4.63
C SER A 128 -7.10 13.82 -4.13
N ALA A 129 -7.65 12.88 -4.92
CA ALA A 129 -7.65 11.45 -4.59
C ALA A 129 -8.19 11.16 -3.17
N ILE A 130 -9.24 11.89 -2.78
CA ILE A 130 -9.87 11.79 -1.47
C ILE A 130 -10.79 10.57 -1.45
N GLY A 131 -10.51 9.66 -0.53
CA GLY A 131 -11.32 8.48 -0.24
C GLY A 131 -11.50 8.32 1.27
N ALA A 132 -12.20 7.26 1.68
CA ALA A 132 -12.46 6.99 3.10
C ALA A 132 -11.15 6.91 3.93
N ASN A 133 -10.11 6.33 3.35
CA ASN A 133 -8.83 6.03 4.03
C ASN A 133 -7.62 6.68 3.36
N THR A 134 -7.83 7.58 2.39
CA THR A 134 -6.78 8.08 1.50
C THR A 134 -6.99 9.55 1.18
N ALA A 135 -5.91 10.32 1.04
CA ALA A 135 -5.95 11.64 0.43
C ALA A 135 -4.57 11.99 -0.14
N HIS A 136 -4.53 12.85 -1.15
CA HIS A 136 -3.30 13.43 -1.66
C HIS A 136 -3.38 14.95 -1.59
N TRP A 137 -2.35 15.54 -1.01
CA TRP A 137 -2.14 16.99 -1.01
C TRP A 137 -0.86 17.31 -1.75
N HIS A 138 -0.82 18.39 -2.51
CA HIS A 138 0.42 18.94 -3.01
C HIS A 138 0.45 20.46 -3.00
N GLN A 139 1.66 21.00 -2.92
CA GLN A 139 1.97 22.42 -2.97
C GLN A 139 2.67 22.79 -4.26
N GLN A 140 2.28 23.95 -4.79
CA GLN A 140 2.94 24.58 -5.91
C GLN A 140 3.31 26.03 -5.59
N PHE A 141 4.44 26.49 -6.12
CA PHE A 141 4.85 27.89 -6.06
C PHE A 141 4.91 28.50 -7.47
N SER A 142 4.63 29.81 -7.53
CA SER A 142 4.75 30.61 -8.74
C SER A 142 5.39 31.97 -8.41
N ILE A 143 6.30 32.40 -9.27
CA ILE A 143 7.00 33.68 -9.22
C ILE A 143 6.60 34.65 -10.36
N ASP A 144 5.70 34.22 -11.24
CA ASP A 144 5.26 34.96 -12.44
C ASP A 144 3.76 35.29 -12.42
N GLY A 145 3.21 35.44 -11.22
CA GLY A 145 1.79 35.77 -11.03
C GLY A 145 0.84 34.59 -11.28
N GLY A 146 1.36 33.36 -11.43
CA GLY A 146 0.57 32.15 -11.65
C GLY A 146 0.54 31.68 -13.11
N ALA A 147 1.38 32.23 -13.98
CA ALA A 147 1.51 31.78 -15.36
C ALA A 147 2.20 30.42 -15.46
N SER A 148 3.17 30.16 -14.57
CA SER A 148 3.82 28.86 -14.38
C SER A 148 3.82 28.45 -12.90
N TRP A 149 3.86 27.14 -12.65
CA TRP A 149 3.79 26.56 -11.31
C TRP A 149 4.82 25.44 -11.15
N GLU A 150 5.65 25.53 -10.12
CA GLU A 150 6.55 24.45 -9.70
C GLU A 150 5.90 23.68 -8.54
N THR A 151 5.50 22.43 -8.78
CA THR A 151 5.12 21.52 -7.70
C THR A 151 6.37 21.17 -6.89
N ASN A 152 6.35 21.47 -5.60
CA ASN A 152 7.54 21.40 -4.76
C ASN A 152 7.36 20.59 -3.47
N TRP A 153 6.14 20.11 -3.21
CA TRP A 153 5.85 19.22 -2.09
C TRP A 153 4.61 18.38 -2.38
N HIS A 154 4.70 17.09 -2.13
CA HIS A 154 3.59 16.15 -2.09
C HIS A 154 3.44 15.52 -0.70
N MET A 155 2.19 15.31 -0.29
CA MET A 155 1.80 14.53 0.87
C MET A 155 0.78 13.48 0.45
N TRP A 156 1.09 12.20 0.73
CA TRP A 156 0.13 11.10 0.58
C TRP A 156 -0.29 10.63 1.96
N LEU A 157 -1.59 10.73 2.23
CA LEU A 157 -2.18 10.45 3.52
C LEU A 157 -2.86 9.08 3.47
N ARG A 158 -2.59 8.24 4.48
CA ARG A 158 -3.28 6.97 4.74
C ARG A 158 -3.86 6.95 6.14
N ARG A 159 -5.15 6.65 6.26
CA ARG A 159 -5.84 6.65 7.55
C ARG A 159 -5.24 5.58 8.44
N ARG A 160 -5.12 5.86 9.74
CA ARG A 160 -4.80 4.87 10.77
C ARG A 160 -6.06 4.61 11.60
N ASP A 161 -6.33 3.34 11.88
CA ASP A 161 -7.38 2.97 12.82
C ASP A 161 -6.94 3.21 14.27
N ALA A 162 -7.84 2.94 15.23
CA ALA A 162 -7.56 3.14 16.66
C ALA A 162 -6.41 2.26 17.19
N GLY A 163 -6.08 1.17 16.49
CA GLY A 163 -4.94 0.29 16.80
C GLY A 163 -3.66 0.68 16.06
N GLY A 164 -3.64 1.82 15.35
CA GLY A 164 -2.50 2.29 14.59
C GLY A 164 -2.32 1.63 13.22
N ARG A 165 -3.24 0.75 12.80
CA ARG A 165 -3.14 -0.03 11.55
C ARG A 165 -3.64 0.77 10.36
N LEU A 166 -3.12 0.46 9.18
CA LEU A 166 -3.65 0.97 7.92
C LEU A 166 -4.83 0.08 7.48
N PRO A 167 -6.06 0.62 7.37
CA PRO A 167 -7.18 -0.13 6.82
C PRO A 167 -7.02 -0.23 5.30
N HIS A 168 -7.05 -1.46 4.80
CA HIS A 168 -6.94 -1.76 3.37
C HIS A 168 -8.19 -2.48 2.86
N GLU A 169 -8.56 -2.18 1.62
CA GLU A 169 -9.54 -2.93 0.85
C GLU A 169 -8.78 -3.70 -0.24
N ASP A 170 -8.83 -5.02 -0.19
CA ASP A 170 -8.06 -5.90 -1.07
C ASP A 170 -8.99 -6.73 -1.97
N ALA A 171 -9.79 -6.04 -2.79
CA ALA A 171 -10.72 -6.67 -3.73
C ALA A 171 -9.97 -7.50 -4.80
N VAL A 172 -8.75 -7.08 -5.13
CA VAL A 172 -7.84 -7.78 -6.03
C VAL A 172 -6.46 -7.85 -5.37
N ILE A 173 -5.82 -9.02 -5.43
CA ILE A 173 -4.44 -9.19 -4.95
C ILE A 173 -3.54 -9.70 -6.07
N GLU A 174 -2.26 -9.41 -5.95
CA GLU A 174 -1.20 -10.03 -6.73
C GLU A 174 -0.39 -10.96 -5.83
N LEU A 175 -0.33 -12.24 -6.20
CA LEU A 175 0.67 -13.17 -5.69
C LEU A 175 1.87 -13.13 -6.64
N ARG A 176 3.02 -12.68 -6.14
CA ARG A 176 4.24 -12.44 -6.92
C ARG A 176 5.35 -13.34 -6.44
N ARG A 177 6.01 -14.03 -7.37
CA ARG A 177 7.15 -14.91 -7.09
C ARG A 177 8.32 -14.54 -7.97
N TYR A 178 9.40 -14.06 -7.37
CA TYR A 178 10.59 -13.63 -8.09
C TYR A 178 11.65 -14.73 -8.08
N THR A 179 12.30 -14.92 -9.23
CA THR A 179 13.55 -15.67 -9.35
C THR A 179 14.70 -14.70 -9.17
N LEU A 180 15.54 -14.91 -8.17
CA LEU A 180 16.66 -14.05 -7.86
C LEU A 180 17.98 -14.68 -8.27
N LYS A 181 19.02 -13.86 -8.37
CA LYS A 181 20.38 -14.35 -8.56
C LYS A 181 20.84 -15.10 -7.30
N PRO A 182 21.68 -16.14 -7.44
CA PRO A 182 22.13 -16.94 -6.30
C PRO A 182 22.65 -16.10 -5.13
N GLY A 183 22.07 -16.31 -3.95
CA GLY A 183 22.47 -15.64 -2.70
C GLY A 183 22.10 -14.16 -2.60
N ARG A 184 21.30 -13.61 -3.54
CA ARG A 184 20.90 -12.19 -3.55
C ARG A 184 19.50 -11.94 -2.97
N ARG A 185 18.85 -12.98 -2.44
CA ARG A 185 17.48 -12.88 -1.89
C ARG A 185 17.38 -11.89 -0.75
N ASP A 186 18.22 -12.03 0.26
CA ASP A 186 18.11 -11.20 1.46
C ASP A 186 18.51 -9.74 1.18
N GLU A 187 19.40 -9.50 0.20
CA GLU A 187 19.69 -8.14 -0.28
C GLU A 187 18.44 -7.46 -0.88
N LEU A 188 17.65 -8.18 -1.69
CA LEU A 188 16.40 -7.64 -2.21
C LEU A 188 15.38 -7.43 -1.09
N ILE A 189 15.26 -8.36 -0.14
CA ILE A 189 14.34 -8.24 1.01
C ILE A 189 14.68 -6.99 1.82
N GLU A 190 15.96 -6.76 2.15
CA GLU A 190 16.40 -5.59 2.91
C GLU A 190 16.10 -4.28 2.17
N LEU A 191 16.36 -4.22 0.86
CA LEU A 191 16.01 -3.06 0.04
C LEU A 191 14.50 -2.85 -0.01
N PHE A 192 13.73 -3.93 -0.20
CA PHE A 192 12.28 -3.88 -0.32
C PHE A 192 11.63 -3.40 0.99
N GLU A 193 12.02 -3.99 2.12
CA GLU A 193 11.49 -3.62 3.44
C GLU A 193 11.88 -2.21 3.85
N ARG A 194 13.05 -1.71 3.46
CA ARG A 194 13.51 -0.38 3.85
C ARG A 194 12.95 0.73 2.95
N GLU A 195 12.90 0.50 1.65
CA GLU A 195 12.69 1.57 0.66
C GLU A 195 11.38 1.43 -0.13
N LEU A 196 10.76 0.24 -0.20
CA LEU A 196 9.70 -0.04 -1.18
C LEU A 196 8.33 -0.36 -0.59
N ILE A 197 8.20 -0.65 0.71
CA ILE A 197 6.89 -0.89 1.33
C ILE A 197 6.08 0.41 1.38
N GLU A 198 6.54 1.40 2.15
CA GLU A 198 5.79 2.63 2.40
C GLU A 198 5.53 3.44 1.11
N PRO A 199 6.45 3.52 0.14
CA PRO A 199 6.16 4.23 -1.11
C PRO A 199 5.12 3.51 -1.99
N GLN A 200 5.01 2.18 -1.93
CA GLN A 200 3.90 1.46 -2.56
C GLN A 200 2.58 1.74 -1.82
N GLU A 201 2.60 1.71 -0.50
CA GLU A 201 1.41 1.97 0.32
C GLU A 201 0.90 3.40 0.15
N ALA A 202 1.81 4.37 0.06
CA ALA A 202 1.49 5.77 -0.19
C ALA A 202 0.67 5.98 -1.47
N VAL A 203 0.92 5.21 -2.53
CA VAL A 203 0.20 5.32 -3.80
C VAL A 203 -1.02 4.40 -3.91
N GLY A 204 -1.34 3.62 -2.89
CA GLY A 204 -2.63 2.90 -2.81
C GLY A 204 -2.54 1.39 -2.82
N MET A 205 -1.34 0.85 -2.81
CA MET A 205 -1.13 -0.59 -2.67
C MET A 205 -1.23 -0.99 -1.20
N HIS A 206 -1.56 -2.24 -0.93
CA HIS A 206 -1.40 -2.83 0.39
C HIS A 206 -0.32 -3.90 0.31
N VAL A 207 0.81 -3.78 1.01
CA VAL A 207 1.88 -4.79 0.94
C VAL A 207 1.61 -5.89 1.98
N ILE A 208 0.59 -6.72 1.70
CA ILE A 208 0.02 -7.74 2.61
C ILE A 208 1.07 -8.66 3.23
N GLY A 209 1.99 -9.22 2.44
CA GLY A 209 2.97 -10.18 2.98
C GLY A 209 4.22 -10.30 2.14
N GLN A 210 5.35 -10.57 2.79
CA GLN A 210 6.67 -10.71 2.18
C GLN A 210 7.33 -11.94 2.79
N PHE A 211 7.92 -12.79 1.96
CA PHE A 211 8.30 -14.13 2.39
C PHE A 211 9.60 -14.63 1.78
N ARG A 212 10.33 -15.38 2.60
CA ARG A 212 11.39 -16.30 2.15
C ARG A 212 10.75 -17.65 1.85
N GLU A 213 11.00 -18.19 0.65
CA GLU A 213 10.65 -19.58 0.39
C GLU A 213 11.64 -20.51 1.07
N LEU A 214 11.13 -21.48 1.84
CA LEU A 214 11.95 -22.41 2.63
C LEU A 214 12.56 -23.54 1.79
N ASP A 215 11.96 -23.82 0.63
CA ASP A 215 12.39 -24.89 -0.27
C ASP A 215 13.32 -24.40 -1.39
N GLU A 216 13.34 -23.09 -1.66
CA GLU A 216 14.05 -22.48 -2.78
C GLU A 216 14.75 -21.19 -2.31
N SER A 217 16.06 -21.25 -2.09
CA SER A 217 16.82 -20.16 -1.46
C SER A 217 16.85 -18.86 -2.27
N ASP A 218 16.69 -18.96 -3.58
CA ASP A 218 16.74 -17.83 -4.51
C ASP A 218 15.35 -17.34 -4.93
N ARG A 219 14.30 -17.72 -4.17
CA ARG A 219 12.93 -17.25 -4.39
C ARG A 219 12.50 -16.24 -3.34
N TYR A 220 11.88 -15.17 -3.83
CA TYR A 220 11.19 -14.18 -3.01
C TYR A 220 9.72 -14.14 -3.40
N THR A 221 8.85 -14.55 -2.47
CA THR A 221 7.39 -14.50 -2.65
C THR A 221 6.83 -13.33 -1.87
N TRP A 222 5.93 -12.57 -2.47
CA TRP A 222 5.22 -11.50 -1.79
C TRP A 222 3.82 -11.32 -2.35
N VAL A 223 2.96 -10.71 -1.54
CA VAL A 223 1.56 -10.47 -1.84
C VAL A 223 1.27 -8.99 -1.64
N ARG A 224 0.59 -8.39 -2.61
CA ARG A 224 0.02 -7.06 -2.45
C ARG A 224 -1.44 -7.00 -2.87
N GLY A 225 -2.21 -6.13 -2.24
CA GLY A 225 -3.63 -5.92 -2.51
C GLY A 225 -3.93 -4.53 -3.05
N PHE A 226 -5.12 -4.43 -3.65
CA PHE A 226 -5.66 -3.22 -4.25
C PHE A 226 -7.18 -3.16 -4.03
N PRO A 227 -7.75 -1.94 -3.87
CA PRO A 227 -9.20 -1.76 -3.78
C PRO A 227 -9.96 -2.18 -5.04
N GLY A 228 -9.28 -2.25 -6.18
CA GLY A 228 -9.85 -2.69 -7.46
C GLY A 228 -8.90 -2.40 -8.62
N HIS A 229 -9.32 -2.79 -9.84
CA HIS A 229 -8.47 -2.70 -11.04
C HIS A 229 -8.09 -1.27 -11.43
N ALA A 230 -9.01 -0.31 -11.32
CA ALA A 230 -8.71 1.10 -11.62
C ALA A 230 -7.65 1.65 -10.65
N ALA A 231 -7.88 1.48 -9.33
CA ALA A 231 -6.93 1.88 -8.30
C ALA A 231 -5.58 1.16 -8.43
N ARG A 232 -5.58 -0.11 -8.85
CA ARG A 232 -4.36 -0.85 -9.18
C ARG A 232 -3.56 -0.15 -10.27
N VAL A 233 -4.17 0.18 -11.40
CA VAL A 233 -3.48 0.83 -12.53
C VAL A 233 -2.88 2.17 -12.10
N GLU A 234 -3.67 3.01 -11.41
CA GLU A 234 -3.22 4.31 -10.91
C GLU A 234 -2.05 4.17 -9.93
N ALA A 235 -2.15 3.26 -8.95
CA ALA A 235 -1.08 3.00 -7.99
C ALA A 235 0.21 2.52 -8.69
N LEU A 236 0.10 1.62 -9.68
CA LEU A 236 1.26 1.13 -10.43
C LEU A 236 1.93 2.25 -11.22
N HIS A 237 1.16 3.11 -11.88
CA HIS A 237 1.70 4.31 -12.53
C HIS A 237 2.41 5.22 -11.53
N GLY A 238 1.79 5.48 -10.38
CA GLY A 238 2.37 6.31 -9.31
C GLY A 238 3.70 5.79 -8.80
N PHE A 239 3.78 4.49 -8.46
CA PHE A 239 5.01 3.90 -7.92
C PHE A 239 6.10 3.75 -8.99
N TYR A 240 5.81 3.07 -10.11
CA TYR A 240 6.83 2.75 -11.12
C TYR A 240 7.23 3.94 -12.01
N GLY A 241 6.39 4.98 -12.07
CA GLY A 241 6.72 6.28 -12.65
C GLY A 241 7.39 7.25 -11.68
N GLY A 242 7.27 6.99 -10.37
CA GLY A 242 7.67 7.88 -9.29
C GLY A 242 9.18 7.91 -8.98
N PRO A 243 9.62 8.88 -8.17
CA PRO A 243 11.04 9.11 -7.87
C PRO A 243 11.65 7.98 -7.03
N THR A 244 10.92 7.37 -6.09
CA THR A 244 11.42 6.22 -5.32
C THR A 244 11.86 5.08 -6.23
N TRP A 245 10.99 4.63 -7.14
CA TRP A 245 11.36 3.55 -8.06
C TRP A 245 12.52 3.98 -8.96
N LYS A 246 12.53 5.20 -9.50
CA LYS A 246 13.66 5.71 -10.29
C LYS A 246 15.00 5.63 -9.53
N ARG A 247 14.99 5.94 -8.24
CA ARG A 247 16.17 5.90 -7.36
C ARG A 247 16.66 4.48 -7.09
N HIS A 248 15.74 3.53 -6.85
CA HIS A 248 16.09 2.19 -6.34
C HIS A 248 16.00 1.06 -7.38
N ARG A 249 15.42 1.30 -8.56
CA ARG A 249 15.20 0.25 -9.58
C ARG A 249 16.48 -0.46 -10.00
N ASP A 250 17.60 0.24 -10.11
CA ASP A 250 18.84 -0.36 -10.61
C ASP A 250 19.40 -1.35 -9.58
N ALA A 251 19.36 -0.99 -8.29
CA ALA A 251 19.71 -1.88 -7.19
C ALA A 251 18.77 -3.09 -7.11
N ALA A 252 17.45 -2.87 -7.20
CA ALA A 252 16.47 -3.96 -7.20
C ALA A 252 16.69 -4.91 -8.39
N ASN A 253 16.76 -4.37 -9.61
CA ASN A 253 16.95 -5.15 -10.84
C ASN A 253 18.27 -5.92 -10.86
N ALA A 254 19.32 -5.40 -10.21
CA ALA A 254 20.59 -6.10 -10.10
C ALA A 254 20.49 -7.43 -9.34
N THR A 255 19.46 -7.62 -8.50
CA THR A 255 19.24 -8.87 -7.74
C THR A 255 18.38 -9.90 -8.47
N MET A 256 17.57 -9.48 -9.45
CA MET A 256 16.53 -10.30 -10.07
C MET A 256 17.01 -10.99 -11.35
N ILE A 257 16.51 -12.21 -11.59
CA ILE A 257 16.56 -12.92 -12.87
C ILE A 257 15.21 -12.79 -13.57
N ASP A 258 14.13 -13.02 -12.84
CA ASP A 258 12.76 -13.02 -13.37
C ASP A 258 11.78 -12.52 -12.30
N SER A 259 10.82 -11.69 -12.73
CA SER A 259 9.81 -11.07 -11.89
C SER A 259 8.37 -11.27 -12.41
N ASP A 260 8.20 -12.13 -13.41
CA ASP A 260 6.98 -12.20 -14.22
C ASP A 260 6.00 -13.29 -13.74
N ASP A 261 6.38 -14.18 -12.81
CA ASP A 261 5.46 -15.12 -12.15
C ASP A 261 4.55 -14.36 -11.17
N VAL A 262 3.54 -13.71 -11.74
CA VAL A 262 2.55 -12.90 -11.05
C VAL A 262 1.17 -13.43 -11.37
N ARG A 263 0.41 -13.77 -10.34
CA ARG A 263 -1.00 -14.13 -10.46
C ARG A 263 -1.87 -12.99 -9.95
N LEU A 264 -2.80 -12.55 -10.79
CA LEU A 264 -3.86 -11.64 -10.39
C LEU A 264 -5.03 -12.46 -9.86
N LEU A 265 -5.47 -12.16 -8.63
CA LEU A 265 -6.39 -13.00 -7.88
C LEU A 265 -7.51 -12.16 -7.27
N LYS A 266 -8.71 -12.74 -7.17
CA LYS A 266 -9.85 -12.19 -6.42
C LYS A 266 -10.35 -13.21 -5.38
N PRO A 267 -10.94 -12.76 -4.25
CA PRO A 267 -11.51 -13.68 -3.27
C PRO A 267 -12.49 -14.66 -3.93
N ALA A 268 -12.40 -15.94 -3.61
CA ALA A 268 -13.25 -16.98 -4.20
C ALA A 268 -14.73 -16.80 -3.84
N ARG A 269 -14.97 -16.25 -2.64
CA ARG A 269 -16.26 -15.90 -2.03
C ARG A 269 -16.12 -14.57 -1.24
N PRO A 270 -17.21 -13.84 -0.95
CA PRO A 270 -17.15 -12.58 -0.18
C PRO A 270 -16.47 -12.67 1.20
N ARG A 271 -16.45 -13.84 1.84
CA ARG A 271 -15.84 -14.07 3.16
C ARG A 271 -14.60 -14.97 3.12
N SER A 272 -13.96 -15.06 1.94
CA SER A 272 -12.76 -15.88 1.75
C SER A 272 -11.48 -15.06 1.57
N ALA A 273 -11.58 -13.73 1.60
CA ALA A 273 -10.42 -12.86 1.60
C ALA A 273 -9.58 -13.06 2.86
N LEU A 274 -8.29 -12.76 2.77
CA LEU A 274 -7.39 -12.72 3.92
C LEU A 274 -7.96 -11.81 5.02
N PRO A 275 -7.76 -12.18 6.31
CA PRO A 275 -8.14 -11.31 7.40
C PRO A 275 -7.30 -10.03 7.40
N ALA A 276 -7.87 -8.94 7.90
CA ALA A 276 -7.10 -7.73 8.17
C ALA A 276 -5.94 -8.01 9.13
N ALA A 277 -4.86 -7.25 8.99
CA ALA A 277 -3.71 -7.34 9.88
C ALA A 277 -4.15 -7.20 11.35
N GLN A 278 -3.69 -8.13 12.19
CA GLN A 278 -4.04 -8.13 13.61
C GLN A 278 -3.22 -7.12 14.43
N ARG A 279 -2.10 -6.64 13.87
CA ARG A 279 -1.14 -5.75 14.53
C ARG A 279 -0.65 -4.70 13.54
N GLU A 280 -0.13 -3.60 14.06
CA GLU A 280 0.59 -2.62 13.26
C GLU A 280 1.85 -3.25 12.66
N ARG A 281 2.20 -2.83 11.44
CA ARG A 281 3.43 -3.24 10.77
C ARG A 281 4.64 -2.85 11.61
N ALA A 282 5.61 -3.76 11.70
CA ALA A 282 6.86 -3.47 12.38
C ALA A 282 7.59 -2.27 11.72
N PRO A 283 8.30 -1.44 12.49
CA PRO A 283 9.03 -0.29 11.95
C PRO A 283 10.16 -0.73 11.02
N VAL A 284 10.66 0.22 10.20
CA VAL A 284 11.85 0.02 9.37
C VAL A 284 13.04 -0.38 10.26
N GLY A 285 13.81 -1.38 9.84
CA GLY A 285 14.96 -1.89 10.59
C GLY A 285 14.63 -2.94 11.65
N ALA A 286 13.35 -3.34 11.79
CA ALA A 286 12.99 -4.50 12.60
C ALA A 286 13.67 -5.77 12.05
N SER A 287 14.33 -6.52 12.93
CA SER A 287 15.14 -7.69 12.56
C SER A 287 14.67 -9.01 13.16
N ALA A 288 13.62 -8.99 13.99
CA ALA A 288 13.07 -10.22 14.54
C ALA A 288 12.39 -11.02 13.43
N ASP A 289 12.76 -12.30 13.28
CA ASP A 289 12.03 -13.20 12.41
C ASP A 289 10.55 -13.19 12.80
N ALA A 290 9.68 -13.08 11.81
CA ALA A 290 8.26 -13.15 12.07
C ALA A 290 7.90 -14.57 12.51
N ASP A 291 7.27 -14.69 13.69
CA ASP A 291 6.72 -15.97 14.14
C ASP A 291 5.68 -16.51 13.14
N GLY A 292 5.62 -17.84 13.03
CA GLY A 292 4.66 -18.57 12.21
C GLY A 292 5.11 -18.81 10.77
N ILE A 293 4.57 -19.87 10.16
CA ILE A 293 4.82 -20.23 8.75
C ILE A 293 3.54 -20.00 7.97
N VAL A 294 3.67 -19.39 6.80
CA VAL A 294 2.57 -19.31 5.84
C VAL A 294 2.75 -20.43 4.81
N CYS A 295 1.68 -21.15 4.53
CA CYS A 295 1.61 -22.08 3.42
C CYS A 295 0.69 -21.52 2.34
N ILE A 296 1.20 -21.34 1.13
CA ILE A 296 0.37 -20.99 -0.04
C ILE A 296 0.22 -22.23 -0.91
N GLY A 297 -1.02 -22.68 -1.07
CA GLY A 297 -1.36 -23.74 -2.01
C GLY A 297 -1.81 -23.18 -3.36
N VAL A 298 -1.32 -23.76 -4.45
CA VAL A 298 -1.68 -23.35 -5.82
C VAL A 298 -2.12 -24.56 -6.64
N CYS A 299 -3.40 -24.57 -7.01
CA CYS A 299 -3.98 -25.49 -7.99
C CYS A 299 -4.04 -24.80 -9.35
N GLU A 300 -3.28 -25.28 -10.34
CA GLU A 300 -3.38 -24.82 -11.72
C GLU A 300 -4.45 -25.63 -12.46
N LEU A 301 -5.35 -24.95 -13.17
CA LEU A 301 -6.60 -25.53 -13.66
C LEU A 301 -6.75 -25.37 -15.17
N ASP A 302 -7.46 -26.31 -15.77
CA ASP A 302 -7.80 -26.28 -17.20
C ASP A 302 -8.92 -25.29 -17.53
N ALA A 303 -9.74 -24.93 -16.53
CA ALA A 303 -10.85 -23.99 -16.63
C ALA A 303 -10.91 -23.10 -15.38
N PRO A 304 -11.65 -21.97 -15.41
CA PRO A 304 -11.89 -21.15 -14.22
C PRO A 304 -12.33 -22.00 -13.03
N ALA A 305 -11.80 -21.72 -11.84
CA ALA A 305 -12.08 -22.51 -10.63
C ALA A 305 -13.58 -22.60 -10.31
N GLN A 306 -14.33 -21.56 -10.67
CA GLN A 306 -15.78 -21.44 -10.52
C GLN A 306 -16.56 -22.45 -11.38
N ALA A 307 -15.91 -23.12 -12.35
CA ALA A 307 -16.50 -24.22 -13.11
C ALA A 307 -16.52 -25.56 -12.33
N GLY A 308 -16.73 -25.50 -11.01
CA GLY A 308 -16.89 -26.67 -10.14
C GLY A 308 -15.64 -27.10 -9.36
N PHE A 309 -14.46 -26.53 -9.65
CA PHE A 309 -13.24 -26.85 -8.89
C PHE A 309 -13.25 -26.19 -7.49
N LEU A 310 -13.87 -25.01 -7.35
CA LEU A 310 -14.00 -24.34 -6.06
C LEU A 310 -14.81 -25.19 -5.08
N GLU A 311 -15.96 -25.71 -5.50
CA GLU A 311 -16.80 -26.60 -4.68
C GLU A 311 -16.07 -27.91 -4.37
N ARG A 312 -15.25 -28.41 -5.31
CA ARG A 312 -14.36 -29.56 -5.07
C ARG A 312 -13.32 -29.27 -4.00
N PHE A 313 -12.64 -28.11 -4.06
CA PHE A 313 -11.68 -27.71 -3.05
C PHE A 313 -12.33 -27.62 -1.67
N GLU A 314 -13.48 -26.96 -1.58
CA GLU A 314 -14.25 -26.80 -0.34
C GLU A 314 -14.67 -28.16 0.27
N ARG A 315 -14.97 -29.16 -0.57
CA ARG A 315 -15.39 -30.50 -0.14
C ARG A 315 -14.23 -31.45 0.16
N ASP A 316 -13.20 -31.47 -0.68
CA ASP A 316 -12.21 -32.56 -0.72
C ASP A 316 -10.85 -32.14 -0.15
N PHE A 317 -10.49 -30.84 -0.21
CA PHE A 317 -9.18 -30.34 0.20
C PHE A 317 -9.24 -29.56 1.51
N ALA A 318 -10.15 -28.57 1.61
CA ALA A 318 -10.25 -27.69 2.77
C ALA A 318 -10.43 -28.45 4.11
N PRO A 319 -11.24 -29.51 4.20
CA PRO A 319 -11.41 -30.26 5.45
C PRO A 319 -10.16 -31.02 5.91
N LEU A 320 -9.16 -31.20 5.04
CA LEU A 320 -7.91 -31.89 5.37
C LEU A 320 -6.86 -30.95 5.97
N LEU A 321 -7.04 -29.63 5.88
CA LEU A 321 -6.05 -28.63 6.29
C LEU A 321 -5.93 -28.55 7.82
N GLU A 322 -7.02 -28.28 8.51
CA GLU A 322 -7.05 -28.12 9.98
C GLU A 322 -6.51 -29.36 10.72
N PRO A 323 -6.92 -30.61 10.40
CA PRO A 323 -6.35 -31.81 11.02
C PRO A 323 -4.85 -31.98 10.80
N ALA A 324 -4.29 -31.39 9.72
CA ALA A 324 -2.86 -31.40 9.45
C ALA A 324 -2.10 -30.24 10.13
N GLY A 325 -2.79 -29.38 10.89
CA GLY A 325 -2.21 -28.21 11.56
C GLY A 325 -2.08 -26.98 10.68
N LEU A 326 -2.91 -26.86 9.63
CA LEU A 326 -2.95 -25.72 8.70
C LEU A 326 -4.27 -24.98 8.87
N SER A 327 -4.22 -23.78 9.43
CA SER A 327 -5.39 -22.93 9.60
C SER A 327 -5.63 -22.09 8.37
N LEU A 328 -6.80 -22.28 7.73
CA LEU A 328 -7.15 -21.60 6.48
C LEU A 328 -7.40 -20.09 6.72
N LEU A 329 -6.59 -19.24 6.08
CA LEU A 329 -6.66 -17.78 6.18
C LEU A 329 -7.42 -17.13 5.03
N GLY A 330 -7.36 -17.72 3.83
CA GLY A 330 -8.07 -17.18 2.67
C GLY A 330 -8.03 -18.10 1.46
N VAL A 331 -9.01 -17.93 0.56
CA VAL A 331 -9.15 -18.68 -0.69
C VAL A 331 -9.45 -17.71 -1.81
N TYR A 332 -8.69 -17.83 -2.89
CA TYR A 332 -8.69 -16.94 -4.02
C TYR A 332 -8.74 -17.75 -5.32
N VAL A 333 -9.20 -17.09 -6.37
CA VAL A 333 -9.26 -17.62 -7.74
C VAL A 333 -8.64 -16.61 -8.69
N SER A 334 -8.15 -17.06 -9.84
CA SER A 334 -7.65 -16.14 -10.88
C SER A 334 -8.70 -15.07 -11.20
N ASP A 335 -8.26 -13.82 -11.26
CA ASP A 335 -9.01 -12.73 -11.85
C ASP A 335 -8.74 -12.70 -13.36
N ASP A 336 -9.81 -12.78 -14.14
CA ASP A 336 -9.82 -12.82 -15.59
C ASP A 336 -9.87 -11.44 -16.25
N THR A 337 -9.83 -10.38 -15.44
CA THR A 337 -9.71 -9.00 -15.94
C THR A 337 -8.35 -8.81 -16.63
N ALA A 338 -8.38 -8.27 -17.85
CA ALA A 338 -7.18 -7.99 -18.63
C ALA A 338 -6.20 -7.07 -17.89
N ASN A 339 -4.90 -7.31 -18.07
CA ASN A 339 -3.87 -6.54 -17.38
C ASN A 339 -3.80 -5.08 -17.88
N GLY A 340 -4.33 -4.16 -17.07
CA GLY A 340 -4.28 -2.73 -17.34
C GLY A 340 -2.89 -2.08 -17.22
N PHE A 341 -1.84 -2.82 -16.86
CA PHE A 341 -0.47 -2.29 -16.73
C PHE A 341 0.57 -3.21 -17.40
N PRO A 342 0.71 -3.18 -18.74
CA PRO A 342 1.50 -4.15 -19.51
C PRO A 342 2.99 -4.22 -19.16
N ARG A 343 3.56 -3.18 -18.56
CA ARG A 343 4.97 -3.14 -18.14
C ARG A 343 5.28 -4.16 -17.03
N LEU A 344 4.27 -4.63 -16.31
CA LEU A 344 4.40 -5.72 -15.33
C LEU A 344 3.50 -6.86 -15.79
N PRO A 345 4.07 -7.88 -16.44
CA PRO A 345 3.32 -9.04 -16.87
C PRO A 345 2.61 -9.71 -15.69
N VAL A 346 1.45 -10.30 -15.99
CA VAL A 346 0.72 -11.21 -15.12
C VAL A 346 0.32 -12.43 -15.94
N ARG A 347 0.10 -13.56 -15.28
CA ARG A 347 -0.29 -14.82 -15.93
C ARG A 347 -1.76 -14.78 -16.33
N GLU A 348 -2.03 -14.19 -17.49
CA GLU A 348 -3.36 -14.14 -18.12
C GLU A 348 -3.70 -15.49 -18.78
N GLY A 349 -4.97 -15.88 -18.73
CA GLY A 349 -5.42 -17.14 -19.34
C GLY A 349 -4.93 -18.40 -18.62
N GLU A 350 -4.43 -18.26 -17.39
CA GLU A 350 -3.94 -19.36 -16.56
C GLU A 350 -4.79 -19.50 -15.28
N PRO A 351 -5.94 -20.19 -15.36
CA PRO A 351 -6.83 -20.34 -14.23
C PRO A 351 -6.16 -21.07 -13.07
N ALA A 352 -6.38 -20.57 -11.86
CA ALA A 352 -5.90 -21.19 -10.64
C ALA A 352 -6.89 -20.98 -9.49
N LEU A 353 -6.85 -21.91 -8.54
CA LEU A 353 -7.34 -21.71 -7.18
C LEU A 353 -6.12 -21.61 -6.26
N VAL A 354 -6.07 -20.58 -5.44
CA VAL A 354 -4.97 -20.30 -4.51
C VAL A 354 -5.55 -20.22 -3.11
N TRP A 355 -4.92 -20.88 -2.13
CA TRP A 355 -5.32 -20.73 -0.73
C TRP A 355 -4.12 -20.41 0.15
N PHE A 356 -4.39 -19.73 1.26
CA PHE A 356 -3.41 -19.29 2.24
C PHE A 356 -3.72 -19.98 3.56
N CYS A 357 -2.71 -20.56 4.19
CA CYS A 357 -2.81 -21.14 5.53
C CYS A 357 -1.73 -20.58 6.44
N GLY A 358 -2.05 -20.42 7.72
CA GLY A 358 -1.09 -20.30 8.79
C GLY A 358 -0.78 -21.66 9.40
N CYS A 359 0.47 -21.91 9.78
CA CYS A 359 0.85 -23.08 10.56
C CYS A 359 2.03 -22.79 11.48
N ALA A 360 1.99 -23.33 12.70
CA ALA A 360 3.10 -23.24 13.65
C ALA A 360 4.28 -24.14 13.26
N ASP A 361 4.04 -25.23 12.52
CA ASP A 361 5.06 -26.19 12.11
C ASP A 361 5.32 -26.12 10.59
N ALA A 362 6.55 -25.76 10.22
CA ALA A 362 7.02 -25.69 8.84
C ALA A 362 6.91 -27.02 8.06
N GLN A 363 6.78 -28.16 8.73
CA GLN A 363 6.65 -29.48 8.10
C GLN A 363 5.20 -29.90 7.88
N ALA A 364 4.21 -29.18 8.44
CA ALA A 364 2.79 -29.50 8.28
C ALA A 364 2.35 -29.63 6.81
N PRO A 365 2.73 -28.73 5.88
CA PRO A 365 2.39 -28.87 4.46
C PRO A 365 2.95 -30.16 3.81
N ARG A 366 4.18 -30.55 4.17
CA ARG A 366 4.80 -31.77 3.63
C ARG A 366 4.09 -33.02 4.14
N ARG A 367 3.78 -33.07 5.44
CA ARG A 367 3.03 -34.19 6.03
C ARG A 367 1.64 -34.31 5.44
N LEU A 368 0.93 -33.18 5.23
CA LEU A 368 -0.36 -33.17 4.53
C LEU A 368 -0.25 -33.85 3.15
N ALA A 369 0.75 -33.48 2.37
CA ALA A 369 0.98 -34.03 1.03
C ALA A 369 1.27 -35.55 1.02
N GLU A 370 1.73 -36.09 2.13
CA GLU A 370 2.02 -37.52 2.30
C GLU A 370 0.80 -38.34 2.75
N THR A 371 -0.27 -37.69 3.24
CA THR A 371 -1.45 -38.41 3.73
C THR A 371 -2.20 -39.15 2.60
N PRO A 372 -2.73 -40.36 2.86
CA PRO A 372 -3.55 -41.08 1.89
C PRO A 372 -4.75 -40.28 1.39
N GLN A 373 -5.41 -39.54 2.28
CA GLN A 373 -6.59 -38.72 1.97
C GLN A 373 -6.24 -37.60 0.99
N TRP A 374 -5.13 -36.88 1.23
CA TRP A 374 -4.67 -35.84 0.30
C TRP A 374 -4.31 -36.43 -1.06
N ARG A 375 -3.54 -37.51 -1.10
CA ARG A 375 -3.16 -38.16 -2.36
C ARG A 375 -4.37 -38.64 -3.16
N ALA A 376 -5.39 -39.17 -2.48
CA ALA A 376 -6.65 -39.54 -3.11
C ALA A 376 -7.39 -38.32 -3.69
N ALA A 377 -7.53 -37.24 -2.92
CA ALA A 377 -8.14 -36.00 -3.38
C ALA A 377 -7.42 -35.41 -4.60
N VAL A 378 -6.08 -35.42 -4.60
CA VAL A 378 -5.26 -34.98 -5.74
C VAL A 378 -5.49 -35.88 -6.96
N ALA A 379 -5.49 -37.20 -6.81
CA ALA A 379 -5.72 -38.12 -7.92
C ALA A 379 -7.12 -37.94 -8.55
N ASP A 380 -8.14 -37.69 -7.74
CA ASP A 380 -9.49 -37.37 -8.21
C ASP A 380 -9.54 -36.01 -8.92
N ALA A 381 -8.87 -35.01 -8.36
CA ALA A 381 -8.80 -33.67 -8.93
C ALA A 381 -8.08 -33.65 -10.29
N LEU A 382 -7.00 -34.43 -10.46
CA LEU A 382 -6.27 -34.55 -11.73
C LEU A 382 -7.15 -35.07 -12.87
N ARG A 383 -8.15 -35.91 -12.55
CA ARG A 383 -9.14 -36.39 -13.53
C ARG A 383 -10.25 -35.38 -13.82
N ALA A 384 -10.29 -34.28 -13.08
CA ALA A 384 -11.37 -33.30 -13.07
C ALA A 384 -10.86 -31.86 -13.25
N GLY A 385 -9.83 -31.66 -14.08
CA GLY A 385 -9.38 -30.35 -14.53
C GLY A 385 -8.26 -29.70 -13.71
N LEU A 386 -7.67 -30.41 -12.73
CA LEU A 386 -6.39 -30.02 -12.13
C LEU A 386 -5.23 -30.44 -13.05
N ARG A 387 -4.35 -29.51 -13.43
CA ARG A 387 -3.25 -29.77 -14.37
C ARG A 387 -2.11 -30.60 -13.79
N ARG A 388 -1.82 -30.39 -12.51
CA ARG A 388 -0.74 -31.07 -11.77
C ARG A 388 -1.04 -31.05 -10.28
N ALA A 389 -0.35 -31.89 -9.52
CA ALA A 389 -0.45 -31.87 -8.05
C ALA A 389 -0.26 -30.44 -7.52
N PRO A 390 -1.04 -30.01 -6.51
CA PRO A 390 -0.97 -28.65 -6.03
C PRO A 390 0.43 -28.31 -5.52
N GLN A 391 0.92 -27.12 -5.86
CA GLN A 391 2.16 -26.61 -5.28
C GLN A 391 1.87 -26.15 -3.85
N LEU A 392 2.69 -26.56 -2.89
CA LEU A 392 2.60 -26.13 -1.49
C LEU A 392 3.85 -25.31 -1.16
N LEU A 393 3.73 -23.98 -1.24
CA LEU A 393 4.81 -23.04 -0.95
C LEU A 393 4.94 -22.88 0.56
N ARG A 394 6.10 -23.20 1.13
CA ARG A 394 6.39 -23.04 2.56
C ARG A 394 7.16 -21.75 2.76
N LEU A 395 6.54 -20.80 3.44
CA LEU A 395 6.96 -19.41 3.46
C LEU A 395 7.24 -18.94 4.89
N ALA A 396 8.48 -18.51 5.13
CA ALA A 396 8.82 -17.77 6.34
C ALA A 396 8.55 -16.29 6.10
N PRO A 397 7.64 -15.63 6.85
CA PRO A 397 7.40 -14.22 6.69
C PRO A 397 8.65 -13.42 7.08
N THR A 398 8.90 -12.30 6.39
CA THR A 398 9.95 -11.36 6.79
C THR A 398 9.50 -10.53 8.00
N ALA A 399 10.43 -9.81 8.63
CA ALA A 399 10.19 -9.11 9.89
C ALA A 399 9.00 -8.13 9.83
N ARG A 400 8.77 -7.53 8.65
CA ARG A 400 7.71 -6.54 8.42
C ARG A 400 6.47 -7.10 7.72
N SER A 401 6.38 -8.40 7.47
CA SER A 401 5.18 -9.02 6.88
C SER A 401 3.97 -8.89 7.82
N GLU A 402 2.81 -8.50 7.29
CA GLU A 402 1.54 -8.43 8.04
C GLU A 402 0.81 -9.77 8.01
N LEU A 403 0.88 -10.50 6.90
CA LEU A 403 0.40 -11.88 6.82
C LEU A 403 1.41 -12.82 7.50
N ARG A 404 0.94 -13.50 8.56
CA ARG A 404 1.70 -14.44 9.41
C ARG A 404 0.90 -15.71 9.67
N GLY A 405 1.60 -16.75 10.12
CA GLY A 405 1.06 -18.09 10.32
C GLY A 405 0.47 -18.37 11.69
#